data_AF-A0A7J4KU15-F1
#
_entry.id   AF-A0A7J4KU15-F1
#
_cell.length_a   1.000
_cell.length_b   1.000
_cell.length_c   1.000
_cell.angle_alpha   90.00
_cell.angle_beta   90.00
_cell.angle_gamma   90.00
#
_symmetry.space_group_name_H-M   'P 1'
#
loop_
_entity.id
_entity.type
_entity.pdbx_description
1 polymer ?
#
loop_
_entity_poly.entity_id
_entity_poly.type
_entity_poly.pdbx_seq_one_letter_code
_entity_poly.pdbx_strand_id
1 'polypeptide(L)'
;MNVVAKVLVDSFRLLKKEPKLFLPKLLIAFLYGLGMLFTAALFKELLPALNPYSSSISPSLLNAILLQSVLLLAFLFLVMILDVLFNASYSAMLEDFFKKRSPSILNAFKTALSKFFVIVPAAILSLLVFLLLSLPFVFLASLALLENNFNLFFLTAFIVLALNLLVTIAFYSLYPVSIFERRNFFGVLKSSAFISKRKFSEVFQLSLFSLFISAFGILFAFLAQRIEFLLLFVAFRLLTAILATYQIVLNPVFYLEVVKGK
;
A
#
# COMPACT_ATOMS: atom_id res chain seq x y z
N MET A 1 -16.64 -17.40 -22.33
CA MET A 1 -15.51 -16.71 -21.66
C MET A 1 -15.66 -16.91 -20.15
N ASN A 2 -14.61 -17.32 -19.43
CA ASN A 2 -14.65 -17.47 -17.97
C ASN A 2 -15.05 -16.12 -17.33
N VAL A 3 -15.94 -16.12 -16.32
CA VAL A 3 -16.45 -14.91 -15.64
C VAL A 3 -15.31 -14.00 -15.19
N VAL A 4 -14.21 -14.58 -14.72
CA VAL A 4 -13.01 -13.83 -14.31
C VAL A 4 -12.37 -13.11 -15.48
N ALA A 5 -12.14 -13.82 -16.60
CA ALA A 5 -11.56 -13.21 -17.79
C ALA A 5 -12.46 -12.06 -18.31
N LYS A 6 -13.79 -12.20 -18.19
CA LYS A 6 -14.73 -11.13 -18.48
C LYS A 6 -14.51 -9.92 -17.57
N VAL A 7 -14.53 -10.12 -16.25
CA VAL A 7 -14.34 -9.06 -15.25
C VAL A 7 -12.99 -8.35 -15.43
N LEU A 8 -11.93 -9.09 -15.72
CA LEU A 8 -10.59 -8.54 -15.96
C LEU A 8 -10.58 -7.63 -17.21
N VAL A 9 -11.17 -8.10 -18.31
CA VAL A 9 -11.27 -7.36 -19.57
C VAL A 9 -12.15 -6.13 -19.42
N ASP A 10 -13.30 -6.25 -18.75
CA ASP A 10 -14.24 -5.16 -18.56
C ASP A 10 -13.68 -4.09 -17.60
N SER A 11 -12.90 -4.48 -16.59
CA SER A 11 -12.15 -3.55 -15.74
C SER A 11 -11.09 -2.78 -16.54
N PHE A 12 -10.38 -3.45 -17.43
CA PHE A 12 -9.40 -2.78 -18.30
C PHE A 12 -10.07 -1.83 -19.31
N ARG A 13 -11.19 -2.24 -19.90
CA ARG A 13 -12.01 -1.39 -20.79
C ARG A 13 -12.54 -0.16 -20.05
N LEU A 14 -13.00 -0.33 -18.81
CA LEU A 14 -13.46 0.77 -17.97
C LEU A 14 -12.34 1.79 -17.72
N LEU A 15 -11.15 1.31 -17.38
CA LEU A 15 -9.98 2.18 -17.19
C LEU A 15 -9.51 2.86 -18.47
N LYS A 16 -9.61 2.18 -19.61
CA LYS A 16 -9.32 2.78 -20.92
C LYS A 16 -10.33 3.87 -21.29
N LYS A 17 -11.60 3.68 -20.93
CA LYS A 17 -12.68 4.65 -21.18
C LYS A 17 -12.57 5.85 -20.24
N GLU A 18 -12.22 5.62 -18.99
CA GLU A 18 -12.12 6.65 -17.94
C GLU A 18 -10.69 6.72 -17.36
N PRO A 19 -9.71 7.24 -18.12
CA PRO A 19 -8.31 7.30 -17.67
C PRO A 19 -8.11 8.17 -16.43
N LYS A 20 -9.07 9.05 -16.11
CA LYS A 20 -9.08 9.86 -14.89
C LYS A 20 -9.02 9.00 -13.62
N LEU A 21 -9.49 7.76 -13.68
CA LEU A 21 -9.42 6.81 -12.56
C LEU A 21 -7.98 6.47 -12.15
N PHE A 22 -6.97 6.70 -12.99
CA PHE A 22 -5.58 6.48 -12.59
C PHE A 22 -4.99 7.62 -11.75
N LEU A 23 -5.49 8.85 -11.90
CA LEU A 23 -4.88 10.04 -11.31
C LEU A 23 -4.70 9.96 -9.78
N PRO A 24 -5.69 9.51 -8.99
CA PRO A 24 -5.52 9.36 -7.54
C PRO A 24 -4.33 8.46 -7.17
N LYS A 25 -4.18 7.32 -7.85
CA LYS A 25 -3.09 6.38 -7.54
C LYS A 25 -1.76 6.78 -8.13
N LEU A 26 -1.73 7.50 -9.24
CA LEU A 26 -0.51 8.11 -9.74
C LEU A 26 0.04 9.13 -8.74
N LEU A 27 -0.82 10.00 -8.19
CA LEU A 27 -0.43 10.97 -7.17
C LEU A 27 0.09 10.27 -5.91
N ILE A 28 -0.63 9.28 -5.41
CA ILE A 28 -0.19 8.50 -4.23
C ILE A 28 1.10 7.74 -4.51
N ALA A 29 1.25 7.14 -5.68
CA ALA A 29 2.46 6.42 -6.04
C ALA A 29 3.67 7.34 -6.19
N PHE A 30 3.46 8.58 -6.64
CA PHE A 30 4.48 9.62 -6.67
C PHE A 30 4.87 10.04 -5.26
N LEU A 31 3.91 10.33 -4.38
CA LEU A 31 4.17 10.73 -2.98
C LEU A 31 4.89 9.63 -2.19
N TYR A 32 4.43 8.38 -2.26
CA TYR A 32 5.17 7.26 -1.67
C TYR A 32 6.53 7.07 -2.34
N GLY A 33 6.65 7.36 -3.64
CA GLY A 33 7.93 7.31 -4.35
C GLY A 33 8.95 8.30 -3.78
N LEU A 34 8.53 9.54 -3.50
CA LEU A 34 9.38 10.53 -2.80
C LEU A 34 9.80 10.01 -1.42
N GLY A 35 8.85 9.44 -0.67
CA GLY A 35 9.13 8.81 0.62
C GLY A 35 10.16 7.69 0.51
N MET A 36 10.02 6.80 -0.48
CA MET A 36 10.98 5.70 -0.72
C MET A 36 12.38 6.20 -1.08
N LEU A 37 12.48 7.24 -1.92
CA LEU A 37 13.78 7.84 -2.25
C LEU A 37 14.42 8.49 -1.00
N PHE A 38 13.63 9.17 -0.18
CA PHE A 38 14.11 9.72 1.10
C PHE A 38 14.57 8.59 2.02
N THR A 39 13.76 7.55 2.23
CA THR A 39 14.14 6.39 3.03
C THR A 39 15.43 5.76 2.53
N ALA A 40 15.59 5.58 1.22
CA ALA A 40 16.81 5.02 0.63
C ALA A 40 18.04 5.92 0.87
N ALA A 41 17.88 7.25 0.76
CA ALA A 41 18.95 8.20 1.08
C ALA A 41 19.34 8.14 2.56
N LEU A 42 18.36 8.20 3.48
CA LEU A 42 18.58 8.11 4.92
C LEU A 42 19.26 6.80 5.31
N PHE A 43 18.85 5.68 4.74
CA PHE A 43 19.44 4.36 5.02
C PHE A 43 20.89 4.27 4.54
N LYS A 44 21.24 4.95 3.43
CA LYS A 44 22.63 5.04 2.96
C LYS A 44 23.51 5.88 3.87
N GLU A 45 22.98 6.92 4.49
CA GLU A 45 23.70 7.70 5.50
C GLU A 45 23.89 6.93 6.80
N LEU A 46 22.91 6.08 7.16
CA LEU A 46 22.96 5.20 8.32
C LEU A 46 23.92 4.02 8.16
N LEU A 47 24.05 3.45 6.96
CA LEU A 47 24.86 2.25 6.70
C LEU A 47 26.32 2.37 7.19
N PRO A 48 27.07 3.45 6.89
CA PRO A 48 28.42 3.65 7.42
C PRO A 48 28.45 3.76 8.95
N ALA A 49 27.43 4.35 9.56
CA ALA A 49 27.31 4.51 11.01
C ALA A 49 27.00 3.19 11.73
N LEU A 50 26.45 2.20 11.01
CA LEU A 50 26.21 0.85 11.51
C LEU A 50 27.43 -0.07 11.34
N ASN A 51 28.54 0.41 10.75
CA ASN A 51 29.76 -0.37 10.63
C ASN A 51 30.41 -0.51 12.02
N PRO A 52 30.57 -1.73 12.57
CA PRO A 52 31.14 -1.95 13.91
C PRO A 52 32.60 -1.48 14.02
N TYR A 53 33.27 -1.20 12.90
CA TYR A 53 34.63 -0.66 12.83
C TYR A 53 34.67 0.87 12.65
N SER A 54 33.51 1.53 12.51
CA SER A 54 33.46 2.99 12.42
C SER A 54 33.64 3.63 13.80
N SER A 55 34.40 4.72 13.83
CA SER A 55 34.50 5.60 15.01
C SER A 55 33.12 6.04 15.47
N SER A 56 32.96 6.21 16.78
CA SER A 56 31.71 6.61 17.44
C SER A 56 30.88 7.63 16.65
N ILE A 57 29.58 7.36 16.51
CA ILE A 57 28.63 8.25 15.85
C ILE A 57 28.63 9.59 16.61
N SER A 58 28.97 10.67 15.92
CA SER A 58 28.91 12.01 16.53
C SER A 58 27.47 12.34 16.96
N PRO A 59 27.25 12.97 18.14
CA PRO A 59 25.91 13.35 18.59
C PRO A 59 25.15 14.24 17.60
N SER A 60 25.86 15.08 16.84
CA SER A 60 25.27 15.94 15.80
C SER A 60 24.69 15.13 14.64
N LEU A 61 25.40 14.10 14.17
CA LEU A 61 24.91 13.19 13.13
C LEU A 61 23.68 12.41 13.61
N LEU A 62 23.70 11.91 14.85
CA LEU A 62 22.57 11.20 15.43
C LEU A 62 21.31 12.08 15.50
N ASN A 63 21.46 13.32 15.94
CA ASN A 63 20.35 14.28 15.99
C ASN A 63 19.82 14.63 14.60
N ALA A 64 20.69 14.76 13.61
CA ALA A 64 20.27 14.99 12.22
C ALA A 64 19.45 13.82 11.68
N ILE A 65 19.92 12.59 11.88
CA ILE A 65 19.21 11.35 11.48
C ILE A 65 17.87 11.23 12.18
N LEU A 66 17.81 11.51 13.49
CA LEU A 66 16.56 11.49 14.26
C LEU A 66 15.55 12.50 13.70
N LEU A 67 15.97 13.74 13.46
CA LEU A 67 15.10 14.77 12.90
C LEU A 67 14.57 14.37 11.51
N GLN A 68 15.45 13.90 10.63
CA GLN A 68 15.06 13.42 9.30
C GLN A 68 14.08 12.24 9.39
N SER A 69 14.30 11.31 10.33
CA SER A 69 13.42 10.16 10.56
C SER A 69 12.03 10.61 11.02
N VAL A 70 11.95 11.58 11.94
CA VAL A 70 10.68 12.15 12.41
C VAL A 70 9.93 12.84 11.27
N LEU A 71 10.64 13.63 10.46
CA LEU A 71 10.04 14.30 9.29
C LEU A 71 9.54 13.29 8.26
N LEU A 72 10.32 12.23 7.98
CA LEU A 72 9.93 11.15 7.09
C LEU A 72 8.68 10.42 7.60
N LEU A 73 8.62 10.11 8.91
CA LEU A 73 7.45 9.48 9.52
C LEU A 73 6.21 10.37 9.41
N ALA A 74 6.33 11.67 9.70
CA ALA A 74 5.23 12.62 9.55
C ALA A 74 4.74 12.72 8.09
N PHE A 75 5.67 12.75 7.13
CA PHE A 75 5.37 12.74 5.71
C PHE A 75 4.63 11.46 5.30
N LEU A 76 5.17 10.27 5.64
CA LEU A 76 4.55 8.99 5.31
C LEU A 76 3.17 8.83 5.95
N PHE A 77 2.98 9.34 7.18
CA PHE A 77 1.68 9.36 7.83
C PHE A 77 0.66 10.22 7.08
N LEU A 78 1.06 11.42 6.62
CA LEU A 78 0.22 12.27 5.78
C LEU A 78 -0.14 11.57 4.46
N VAL A 79 0.84 10.96 3.79
CA VAL A 79 0.61 10.22 2.54
C VAL A 79 -0.34 9.04 2.76
N MET A 80 -0.22 8.33 3.89
CA MET A 80 -1.16 7.26 4.27
C MET A 80 -2.58 7.78 4.42
N ILE A 81 -2.79 8.91 5.10
CA ILE A 81 -4.12 9.53 5.23
C ILE A 81 -4.69 9.86 3.84
N LEU A 82 -3.89 10.47 2.97
CA LEU A 82 -4.32 10.79 1.60
C LEU A 82 -4.65 9.53 0.81
N ASP A 83 -3.83 8.48 0.89
CA ASP A 83 -4.05 7.21 0.19
C ASP A 83 -5.38 6.57 0.60
N VAL A 84 -5.64 6.53 1.90
CA VAL A 84 -6.89 5.99 2.45
C VAL A 84 -8.11 6.80 1.95
N LEU A 85 -8.02 8.13 1.93
CA LEU A 85 -9.08 9.00 1.39
C LEU A 85 -9.29 8.79 -0.12
N PHE A 86 -8.21 8.70 -0.90
CA PHE A 86 -8.31 8.40 -2.33
C PHE A 86 -8.88 7.01 -2.58
N ASN A 87 -8.51 6.00 -1.80
CA ASN A 87 -9.09 4.66 -1.87
C ASN A 87 -10.61 4.70 -1.64
N ALA A 88 -11.06 5.45 -0.64
CA ALA A 88 -12.49 5.63 -0.40
C ALA A 88 -13.20 6.38 -1.53
N SER A 89 -12.52 7.33 -2.20
CA SER A 89 -13.08 8.08 -3.32
C SER A 89 -13.40 7.19 -4.54
N TYR A 90 -12.68 6.08 -4.74
CA TYR A 90 -12.97 5.16 -5.85
C TYR A 90 -14.38 4.58 -5.79
N SER A 91 -14.90 4.29 -4.59
CA SER A 91 -16.27 3.80 -4.45
C SER A 91 -17.29 4.78 -5.02
N ALA A 92 -17.11 6.09 -4.78
CA ALA A 92 -17.98 7.14 -5.31
C ALA A 92 -17.80 7.32 -6.83
N MET A 93 -16.54 7.30 -7.32
CA MET A 93 -16.26 7.40 -8.76
C MET A 93 -16.85 6.23 -9.56
N LEU A 94 -16.78 5.02 -9.01
CA LEU A 94 -17.36 3.83 -9.63
C LEU A 94 -18.89 3.87 -9.59
N GLU A 95 -19.49 4.34 -8.50
CA GLU A 95 -20.93 4.55 -8.42
C GLU A 95 -21.44 5.52 -9.51
N ASP A 96 -20.75 6.65 -9.70
CA ASP A 96 -21.05 7.60 -10.78
C ASP A 96 -20.96 6.93 -12.16
N PHE A 97 -19.90 6.16 -12.40
CA PHE A 97 -19.72 5.42 -13.65
C PHE A 97 -20.88 4.45 -13.93
N PHE A 98 -21.27 3.64 -12.94
CA PHE A 98 -22.38 2.70 -13.10
C PHE A 98 -23.74 3.39 -13.27
N LYS A 99 -23.88 4.62 -12.78
CA LYS A 99 -25.05 5.50 -13.00
C LYS A 99 -24.98 6.26 -14.34
N LYS A 100 -24.04 5.93 -15.22
CA LYS A 100 -23.79 6.60 -16.51
C LYS A 100 -23.48 8.10 -16.37
N ARG A 101 -22.90 8.51 -15.24
CA ARG A 101 -22.39 9.87 -15.00
C ARG A 101 -20.87 9.88 -15.19
N SER A 102 -20.30 11.00 -15.63
CA SER A 102 -18.85 11.15 -15.74
C SER A 102 -18.22 11.17 -14.33
N PRO A 103 -17.24 10.30 -14.02
CA PRO A 103 -16.59 10.29 -12.71
C PRO A 103 -15.91 11.63 -12.41
N SER A 104 -16.23 12.25 -11.27
CA SER A 104 -15.58 13.48 -10.80
C SER A 104 -14.70 13.19 -9.58
N ILE A 105 -13.37 13.29 -9.76
CA ILE A 105 -12.39 13.05 -8.70
C ILE A 105 -12.61 14.00 -7.52
N LEU A 106 -12.85 15.28 -7.79
CA LEU A 106 -13.05 16.29 -6.76
C LEU A 106 -14.30 16.01 -5.92
N ASN A 107 -15.41 15.66 -6.57
CA ASN A 107 -16.65 15.35 -5.86
C ASN A 107 -16.49 14.05 -5.05
N ALA A 108 -15.89 13.02 -5.65
CA ALA A 108 -15.61 11.77 -4.98
C ALA A 108 -14.69 11.93 -3.77
N PHE A 109 -13.66 12.78 -3.88
CA PHE A 109 -12.77 13.10 -2.76
C PHE A 109 -13.49 13.87 -1.66
N LYS A 110 -14.35 14.85 -2.00
CA LYS A 110 -15.22 15.54 -1.02
C LYS A 110 -16.15 14.56 -0.30
N THR A 111 -16.71 13.59 -1.01
CA THR A 111 -17.53 12.52 -0.41
C THR A 111 -16.73 11.60 0.50
N ALA A 112 -15.47 11.31 0.17
CA ALA A 112 -14.58 10.57 1.07
C ALA A 112 -14.24 11.41 2.33
N LEU A 113 -13.97 12.70 2.15
CA LEU A 113 -13.63 13.63 3.23
C LEU A 113 -14.79 13.84 4.20
N SER A 114 -16.04 13.86 3.74
CA SER A 114 -17.20 13.92 4.65
C SER A 114 -17.34 12.69 5.55
N LYS A 115 -16.66 11.59 5.19
CA LYS A 115 -16.56 10.36 6.00
C LYS A 115 -15.20 10.23 6.71
N PHE A 116 -14.42 11.30 6.80
CA PHE A 116 -13.07 11.31 7.38
C PHE A 116 -13.00 10.62 8.75
N PHE A 117 -13.90 10.95 9.67
CA PHE A 117 -13.93 10.39 11.03
C PHE A 117 -14.33 8.92 11.12
N VAL A 118 -14.78 8.31 10.03
CA VAL A 118 -15.03 6.86 9.95
C VAL A 118 -13.83 6.16 9.33
N ILE A 119 -13.32 6.75 8.25
CA ILE A 119 -12.30 6.17 7.39
C ILE A 119 -10.90 6.23 8.02
N VAL A 120 -10.50 7.41 8.48
CA VAL A 120 -9.13 7.65 8.97
C VAL A 120 -8.87 6.97 10.31
N PRO A 121 -9.80 6.98 11.30
CA PRO A 121 -9.60 6.22 12.53
C PRO A 121 -9.47 4.71 12.29
N ALA A 122 -10.17 4.13 11.31
CA ALA A 122 -10.00 2.73 10.95
C ALA A 122 -8.59 2.44 10.40
N ALA A 123 -8.06 3.34 9.56
CA ALA A 123 -6.68 3.24 9.08
C ALA A 123 -5.66 3.41 10.21
N ILE A 124 -5.84 4.38 11.10
CA ILE A 124 -4.98 4.58 12.27
C ILE A 124 -5.02 3.35 13.17
N LEU A 125 -6.19 2.77 13.44
CA LEU A 125 -6.30 1.54 14.22
C LEU A 125 -5.54 0.38 13.55
N SER A 126 -5.62 0.25 12.23
CA SER A 126 -4.85 -0.77 11.49
C SER A 126 -3.34 -0.55 11.61
N LEU A 127 -2.89 0.70 11.57
CA LEU A 127 -1.49 1.07 11.78
C LEU A 127 -1.05 0.75 13.21
N LEU A 128 -1.87 1.06 14.22
CA LEU A 128 -1.59 0.74 15.62
C LEU A 128 -1.48 -0.77 15.84
N VAL A 129 -2.39 -1.56 15.26
CA VAL A 129 -2.31 -3.02 15.30
C VAL A 129 -1.01 -3.51 14.66
N PHE A 130 -0.65 -2.98 13.49
CA PHE A 130 0.62 -3.32 12.86
C PHE A 130 1.83 -2.97 13.75
N LEU A 131 1.86 -1.77 14.31
CA LEU A 131 2.94 -1.33 15.20
C LEU A 131 3.08 -2.25 16.41
N LEU A 132 1.97 -2.54 17.10
CA LEU A 132 1.96 -3.44 18.25
C LEU A 132 2.45 -4.85 17.92
N LEU A 133 2.03 -5.40 16.78
CA LEU A 133 2.46 -6.72 16.32
C LEU A 133 3.94 -6.74 15.90
N SER A 134 4.45 -5.63 15.35
CA SER A 134 5.83 -5.52 14.88
C SER A 134 6.85 -5.26 16.00
N LEU A 135 6.42 -4.65 17.12
CA LEU A 135 7.30 -4.16 18.18
C LEU A 135 8.23 -5.24 18.77
N PRO A 136 7.77 -6.46 19.10
CA PRO A 136 8.65 -7.52 19.60
C PRO A 136 9.74 -7.89 18.59
N PHE A 137 9.41 -7.89 17.30
CA PHE A 137 10.35 -8.25 16.23
C PHE A 137 11.32 -7.12 15.92
N VAL A 138 10.90 -5.86 16.03
CA VAL A 138 11.80 -4.71 15.93
C VAL A 138 12.82 -4.74 17.08
N PHE A 139 12.37 -5.03 18.30
CA PHE A 139 13.26 -5.22 19.45
C PHE A 139 14.26 -6.37 19.23
N LEU A 140 13.78 -7.54 18.80
CA LEU A 140 14.64 -8.67 18.46
C LEU A 140 15.63 -8.37 17.33
N ALA A 141 15.20 -7.66 16.28
CA ALA A 141 16.07 -7.23 15.19
C ALA A 141 17.18 -6.30 15.70
N SER A 142 16.84 -5.43 16.65
CA SER A 142 17.79 -4.48 17.25
C SER A 142 18.83 -5.21 18.10
N LEU A 143 18.41 -6.18 18.91
CA LEU A 143 19.32 -7.05 19.67
C LEU A 143 20.23 -7.88 18.74
N ALA A 144 19.65 -8.49 17.70
CA ALA A 144 20.41 -9.26 16.73
C ALA A 144 21.50 -8.44 16.04
N LEU A 145 21.21 -7.16 15.74
CA LEU A 145 22.17 -6.25 15.14
C LEU A 145 23.31 -5.91 16.12
N LEU A 146 23.01 -5.68 17.40
CA LEU A 146 24.01 -5.44 18.45
C LEU A 146 24.94 -6.64 18.67
N GLU A 147 24.42 -7.86 18.49
CA GLU A 147 25.18 -9.11 18.60
C GLU A 147 25.91 -9.50 17.30
N ASN A 148 25.82 -8.69 16.24
CA ASN A 148 26.30 -9.02 14.89
C ASN A 148 25.68 -10.33 14.32
N ASN A 149 24.51 -10.74 14.81
CA ASN A 149 23.77 -11.90 14.35
C ASN A 149 22.88 -11.56 13.16
N PHE A 150 23.50 -11.39 11.99
CA PHE A 150 22.79 -10.99 10.76
C PHE A 150 21.71 -11.98 10.33
N ASN A 151 21.87 -13.28 10.61
CA ASN A 151 20.86 -14.28 10.29
C ASN A 151 19.54 -14.02 11.05
N LEU A 152 19.64 -13.74 12.36
CA LEU A 152 18.47 -13.41 13.18
C LEU A 152 17.88 -12.04 12.79
N PHE A 153 18.71 -11.06 12.44
CA PHE A 153 18.26 -9.77 11.92
C PHE A 153 17.43 -9.92 10.64
N PHE A 154 17.92 -10.69 9.65
CA PHE A 154 17.18 -10.90 8.40
C PHE A 154 15.91 -11.74 8.61
N LEU A 155 15.96 -12.75 9.48
CA LEU A 155 14.78 -13.55 9.82
C LEU A 155 13.68 -12.69 10.46
N THR A 156 14.03 -11.85 11.44
CA THR A 156 13.08 -10.95 12.10
C THR A 156 12.53 -9.90 11.14
N ALA A 157 13.36 -9.31 10.28
CA ALA A 157 12.92 -8.40 9.21
C ALA A 157 11.92 -9.07 8.25
N PHE A 158 12.19 -10.33 7.85
CA PHE A 158 11.28 -11.10 7.01
C PHE A 158 9.94 -11.38 7.70
N ILE A 159 9.94 -11.70 9.00
CA ILE A 159 8.71 -11.88 9.77
C ILE A 159 7.90 -10.59 9.84
N VAL A 160 8.54 -9.44 10.08
CA VAL A 160 7.85 -8.13 10.08
C VAL A 160 7.21 -7.84 8.72
N LEU A 161 7.91 -8.13 7.61
CA LEU A 161 7.36 -7.99 6.27
C LEU A 161 6.16 -8.93 6.04
N ALA A 162 6.23 -10.18 6.48
CA ALA A 162 5.13 -11.13 6.38
C ALA A 162 3.91 -10.67 7.20
N LEU A 163 4.13 -10.17 8.42
CA LEU A 163 3.06 -9.59 9.26
C LEU A 163 2.45 -8.35 8.60
N ASN A 164 3.26 -7.47 8.03
CA ASN A 164 2.77 -6.30 7.28
C ASN A 164 1.85 -6.72 6.13
N LEU A 165 2.27 -7.72 5.35
CA LEU A 165 1.49 -8.27 4.25
C LEU A 165 0.14 -8.83 4.75
N LEU A 166 0.15 -9.61 5.84
CA LEU A 166 -1.06 -10.17 6.44
C LEU A 166 -2.02 -9.09 6.94
N VAL A 167 -1.52 -8.06 7.65
CA VAL A 167 -2.34 -6.95 8.14
C VAL A 167 -2.92 -6.14 6.98
N THR A 168 -2.12 -5.90 5.95
CA THR A 168 -2.55 -5.18 4.74
C THR A 168 -3.63 -5.96 4.00
N ILE A 169 -3.44 -7.27 3.76
CA ILE A 169 -4.46 -8.12 3.13
C ILE A 169 -5.74 -8.12 3.95
N ALA A 170 -5.65 -8.27 5.28
CA ALA A 170 -6.80 -8.25 6.16
C ALA A 170 -7.54 -6.90 6.05
N PHE A 171 -6.81 -5.79 6.15
CA PHE A 171 -7.40 -4.45 6.05
C PHE A 171 -8.05 -4.20 4.70
N TYR A 172 -7.35 -4.43 3.59
CA TYR A 172 -7.87 -4.17 2.24
C TYR A 172 -8.98 -5.14 1.82
N SER A 173 -9.04 -6.35 2.37
CA SER A 173 -10.16 -7.28 2.13
C SER A 173 -11.40 -6.86 2.92
N LEU A 174 -11.21 -6.39 4.15
CA LEU A 174 -12.30 -6.07 5.08
C LEU A 174 -12.92 -4.70 4.86
N TYR A 175 -12.09 -3.72 4.48
CA TYR A 175 -12.45 -2.31 4.43
C TYR A 175 -13.52 -1.98 3.36
N PRO A 176 -13.43 -2.44 2.10
CA PRO A 176 -14.47 -2.16 1.11
C PRO A 176 -15.82 -2.74 1.51
N VAL A 177 -15.82 -3.99 1.99
CA VAL A 177 -17.06 -4.71 2.31
C VAL A 177 -17.74 -4.15 3.57
N SER A 178 -16.97 -3.68 4.57
CA SER A 178 -17.54 -3.02 5.75
C SER A 178 -18.22 -1.69 5.42
N ILE A 179 -17.70 -0.94 4.43
CA ILE A 179 -18.32 0.29 3.93
C ILE A 179 -19.60 0.01 3.13
N PHE A 180 -19.61 -1.07 2.32
CA PHE A 180 -20.75 -1.37 1.45
C PHE A 180 -21.91 -2.09 2.15
N GLU A 181 -21.64 -3.02 3.07
CA GLU A 181 -22.70 -3.92 3.58
C GLU A 181 -23.34 -3.48 4.89
N ARG A 182 -22.86 -2.42 5.58
CA ARG A 182 -23.32 -2.06 6.95
C ARG A 182 -23.38 -3.28 7.91
N ARG A 183 -22.55 -4.28 7.67
CA ARG A 183 -22.48 -5.53 8.45
C ARG A 183 -21.33 -5.48 9.44
N ASN A 184 -21.48 -6.23 10.55
CA ASN A 184 -20.47 -6.36 11.59
C ASN A 184 -19.17 -6.97 11.02
N PHE A 185 -18.02 -6.50 11.50
CA PHE A 185 -16.67 -6.85 11.01
C PHE A 185 -16.44 -8.36 10.78
N PHE A 186 -16.90 -9.21 11.71
CA PHE A 186 -16.76 -10.67 11.59
C PHE A 186 -17.60 -11.29 10.46
N GLY A 187 -18.79 -10.74 10.19
CA GLY A 187 -19.63 -11.20 9.08
C GLY A 187 -18.98 -10.90 7.73
N VAL A 188 -18.31 -9.74 7.64
CA VAL A 188 -17.53 -9.31 6.48
C VAL A 188 -16.27 -10.16 6.28
N LEU A 189 -15.59 -10.53 7.36
CA LEU A 189 -14.40 -11.40 7.32
C LEU A 189 -14.76 -12.79 6.79
N LYS A 190 -15.87 -13.36 7.25
CA LYS A 190 -16.35 -14.67 6.81
C LYS A 190 -16.79 -14.67 5.34
N SER A 191 -17.52 -13.64 4.90
CA SER A 191 -17.97 -13.53 3.50
C SER A 191 -16.79 -13.28 2.54
N SER A 192 -15.86 -12.40 2.93
CA SER A 192 -14.65 -12.11 2.13
C SER A 192 -13.74 -13.32 2.03
N ALA A 193 -13.52 -14.05 3.13
CA ALA A 193 -12.74 -15.29 3.12
C ALA A 193 -13.37 -16.38 2.22
N PHE A 194 -14.71 -16.47 2.19
CA PHE A 194 -15.41 -17.42 1.32
C PHE A 194 -15.26 -17.08 -0.16
N ILE A 195 -15.37 -15.80 -0.53
CA ILE A 195 -15.17 -15.33 -1.91
C ILE A 195 -13.71 -15.54 -2.33
N SER A 196 -12.75 -15.16 -1.48
CA SER A 196 -11.32 -15.33 -1.76
C SER A 196 -10.92 -16.79 -1.91
N LYS A 197 -11.50 -17.72 -1.14
CA LYS A 197 -11.22 -19.16 -1.29
C LYS A 197 -11.57 -19.70 -2.68
N ARG A 198 -12.65 -19.21 -3.30
CA ARG A 198 -13.10 -19.73 -4.60
C ARG A 198 -12.15 -19.35 -5.74
N LYS A 199 -11.40 -18.26 -5.60
CA LYS A 199 -10.52 -17.68 -6.64
C LYS A 199 -9.13 -17.28 -6.13
N PHE A 200 -8.67 -17.98 -5.10
CA PHE A 200 -7.45 -17.65 -4.37
C PHE A 200 -6.22 -17.55 -5.29
N SER A 201 -6.06 -18.49 -6.23
CA SER A 201 -4.91 -18.51 -7.14
C SER A 201 -4.77 -17.22 -7.97
N GLU A 202 -5.87 -16.72 -8.54
CA GLU A 202 -5.88 -15.52 -9.39
C GLU A 202 -5.57 -14.26 -8.57
N VAL A 203 -6.19 -14.11 -7.39
CA VAL A 203 -5.95 -12.99 -6.47
C VAL A 203 -4.53 -13.02 -5.91
N PHE A 204 -4.05 -14.22 -5.58
CA PHE A 204 -2.69 -14.43 -5.09
C PHE A 204 -1.64 -14.08 -6.14
N GLN A 205 -1.81 -14.53 -7.39
CA GLN A 205 -0.90 -14.20 -8.50
C GLN A 205 -0.84 -12.69 -8.77
N LEU A 206 -1.99 -12.00 -8.79
CA LEU A 206 -2.03 -10.55 -8.97
C LEU A 206 -1.37 -9.81 -7.80
N SER A 207 -1.59 -10.27 -6.58
CA SER A 207 -0.97 -9.69 -5.37
C SER A 207 0.55 -9.91 -5.37
N LEU A 208 0.99 -11.12 -5.74
CA LEU A 208 2.40 -11.49 -5.84
C LEU A 208 3.11 -10.70 -6.95
N PHE A 209 2.46 -10.51 -8.09
CA PHE A 209 2.98 -9.67 -9.18
C PHE A 209 3.16 -8.21 -8.72
N SER A 210 2.14 -7.64 -8.06
CA SER A 210 2.23 -6.29 -7.48
C SER A 210 3.32 -6.18 -6.40
N LEU A 211 3.53 -7.24 -5.60
CA LEU A 211 4.60 -7.33 -4.62
C LEU A 211 5.98 -7.28 -5.30
N PHE A 212 6.20 -8.10 -6.34
CA PHE A 212 7.47 -8.10 -7.08
C PHE A 212 7.77 -6.73 -7.71
N ILE A 213 6.78 -6.10 -8.34
CA ILE A 213 6.93 -4.76 -8.90
C ILE A 213 7.30 -3.76 -7.81
N SER A 214 6.65 -3.84 -6.65
CA SER A 214 6.97 -2.95 -5.52
C SER A 214 8.38 -3.22 -4.98
N ALA A 215 8.81 -4.48 -4.90
CA ALA A 215 10.14 -4.88 -4.45
C ALA A 215 11.24 -4.39 -5.41
N PHE A 216 11.06 -4.54 -6.72
CA PHE A 216 11.97 -3.98 -7.71
C PHE A 216 11.98 -2.45 -7.67
N GLY A 217 10.83 -1.81 -7.47
CA GLY A 217 10.75 -0.38 -7.22
C GLY A 217 11.63 0.04 -6.04
N ILE A 218 11.51 -0.64 -4.89
CA ILE A 218 12.36 -0.36 -3.72
C ILE A 218 13.85 -0.56 -4.07
N LEU A 219 14.21 -1.68 -4.71
CA LEU A 219 15.60 -1.94 -5.12
C LEU A 219 16.15 -0.79 -5.99
N PHE A 220 15.39 -0.33 -6.99
CA PHE A 220 15.81 0.77 -7.84
C PHE A 220 15.86 2.12 -7.12
N ALA A 221 15.03 2.34 -6.09
CA ALA A 221 15.15 3.51 -5.22
C ALA A 221 16.51 3.54 -4.52
N PHE A 222 16.99 2.41 -4.02
CA PHE A 222 18.34 2.29 -3.44
C PHE A 222 19.45 2.52 -4.47
N LEU A 223 19.20 2.32 -5.76
CA LEU A 223 20.19 2.51 -6.82
C LEU A 223 20.04 3.85 -7.58
N ALA A 224 19.08 4.69 -7.18
CA ALA A 224 18.67 5.90 -7.90
C ALA A 224 19.71 7.05 -7.99
N GLN A 225 20.94 6.84 -7.49
CA GLN A 225 22.06 7.76 -7.73
C GLN A 225 22.49 7.76 -9.20
N ARG A 226 22.25 6.66 -9.93
CA ARG A 226 22.42 6.61 -11.38
C ARG A 226 21.08 6.86 -12.07
N ILE A 227 21.10 7.68 -13.13
CA ILE A 227 19.88 8.16 -13.79
C ILE A 227 19.03 7.01 -14.36
N GLU A 228 19.66 5.96 -14.88
CA GLU A 228 19.00 4.77 -15.40
C GLU A 228 18.17 4.05 -14.34
N PHE A 229 18.67 3.96 -13.10
CA PHE A 229 17.94 3.35 -11.99
C PHE A 229 16.85 4.27 -11.46
N LEU A 230 17.04 5.59 -11.52
CA LEU A 230 15.98 6.54 -11.21
C LEU A 230 14.82 6.45 -12.22
N LEU A 231 15.12 6.31 -13.51
CA LEU A 231 14.11 6.12 -14.55
C LEU A 231 13.37 4.79 -14.38
N LEU A 232 14.09 3.70 -14.09
CA LEU A 232 13.48 2.41 -13.76
C LEU A 232 12.60 2.52 -12.51
N PHE A 233 13.07 3.18 -11.45
CA PHE A 233 12.27 3.43 -10.26
C PHE A 233 10.95 4.13 -10.59
N VAL A 234 10.99 5.22 -11.36
CA VAL A 234 9.78 5.94 -11.80
C VAL A 234 8.86 5.04 -12.62
N ALA A 235 9.40 4.26 -13.56
CA ALA A 235 8.61 3.31 -14.36
C ALA A 235 7.90 2.27 -13.49
N PHE A 236 8.59 1.70 -12.50
CA PHE A 236 8.00 0.75 -11.55
C PHE A 236 6.96 1.43 -10.65
N ARG A 237 7.15 2.68 -10.23
CA ARG A 237 6.12 3.44 -9.50
C ARG A 237 4.85 3.66 -10.32
N LEU A 238 4.99 4.00 -11.60
CA LEU A 238 3.86 4.13 -12.52
C LEU A 238 3.14 2.79 -12.69
N LEU A 239 3.88 1.69 -12.85
CA LEU A 239 3.30 0.35 -12.97
C LEU A 239 2.56 -0.07 -11.69
N THR A 240 3.12 0.22 -10.50
CA THR A 240 2.43 0.01 -9.22
C THR A 240 1.12 0.81 -9.16
N ALA A 241 1.12 2.07 -9.60
CA ALA A 241 -0.10 2.88 -9.62
C ALA A 241 -1.17 2.27 -10.53
N ILE A 242 -0.79 1.83 -11.73
CA ILE A 242 -1.68 1.19 -12.70
C ILE A 242 -2.30 -0.08 -12.10
N LEU A 243 -1.47 -0.95 -11.51
CA LEU A 243 -1.95 -2.18 -10.88
C LEU A 243 -2.81 -1.93 -9.66
N ALA A 244 -2.47 -0.95 -8.82
CA ALA A 244 -3.27 -0.58 -7.66
C ALA A 244 -4.64 -0.03 -8.08
N THR A 245 -4.70 0.85 -9.08
CA THR A 245 -5.96 1.31 -9.66
C THR A 245 -6.77 0.14 -10.21
N TYR A 246 -6.11 -0.77 -10.94
CA TYR A 246 -6.77 -1.95 -11.49
C TYR A 246 -7.40 -2.82 -10.40
N GLN A 247 -6.66 -3.14 -9.34
CA GLN A 247 -7.16 -3.94 -8.22
C GLN A 247 -8.35 -3.28 -7.50
N ILE A 248 -8.31 -1.96 -7.33
CA ILE A 248 -9.39 -1.20 -6.68
C ILE A 248 -10.65 -1.16 -7.53
N VAL A 249 -10.52 -1.11 -8.85
CA VAL A 249 -11.66 -1.16 -9.78
C VAL A 249 -12.22 -2.58 -9.90
N LEU A 250 -11.35 -3.58 -9.93
CA LEU A 250 -11.70 -4.99 -10.10
C LEU A 250 -12.64 -5.47 -9.00
N ASN A 251 -12.35 -5.13 -7.74
CA ASN A 251 -13.11 -5.62 -6.58
C ASN A 251 -14.60 -5.22 -6.61
N PRO A 252 -14.98 -3.95 -6.81
CA PRO A 252 -16.38 -3.54 -6.95
C PRO A 252 -17.06 -4.09 -8.20
N VAL A 253 -16.37 -4.17 -9.34
CA VAL A 253 -16.93 -4.75 -10.58
C VAL A 253 -17.26 -6.22 -10.36
N PHE A 254 -16.33 -6.98 -9.79
CA PHE A 254 -16.53 -8.39 -9.44
C PHE A 254 -17.69 -8.56 -8.46
N TYR A 255 -17.77 -7.73 -7.42
CA TYR A 255 -18.88 -7.78 -6.46
C TYR A 255 -20.24 -7.52 -7.14
N LEU A 256 -20.32 -6.53 -8.03
CA LEU A 256 -21.56 -6.22 -8.74
C LEU A 256 -21.98 -7.33 -9.71
N GLU A 257 -21.05 -7.90 -10.48
CA GLU A 257 -21.36 -8.98 -11.44
C GLU A 257 -21.68 -10.31 -10.75
N VAL A 258 -20.87 -10.71 -9.76
CA VAL A 258 -20.93 -12.05 -9.17
C VAL A 258 -21.94 -12.13 -8.02
N VAL A 259 -22.03 -11.09 -7.19
CA VAL A 259 -22.88 -11.12 -5.98
C VAL A 259 -24.27 -10.56 -6.26
N LYS A 260 -24.39 -9.52 -7.10
CA LYS A 260 -25.69 -8.92 -7.42
C LYS A 260 -26.29 -9.41 -8.73
N GLY A 261 -25.59 -10.24 -9.50
CA GLY A 261 -26.10 -10.85 -10.74
C GLY A 261 -26.47 -9.83 -11.82
N LYS A 262 -25.79 -8.68 -11.87
CA LYS A 262 -25.96 -7.65 -12.90
C LYS A 262 -24.84 -7.76 -13.93
#